data_AF-A0A4Y3KDL5-F1
#
_entry.id   AF-A0A4Y3KDL5-F1
#
_cell.length_a   1.000
_cell.length_b   1.000
_cell.length_c   1.000
_cell.angle_alpha   90.00
_cell.angle_beta   90.00
_cell.angle_gamma   90.00
#
_symmetry.space_group_name_H-M   'P 1'
#
loop_
_entity.id
_entity.type
_entity.pdbx_description
1 polymer ?
#
loop_
_entity_poly.entity_id
_entity_poly.type
_entity_poly.pdbx_seq_one_letter_code
_entity_poly.pdbx_strand_id
1 'polypeptide(L)'
;MSEKFLRADGLVELRPAPAAVAEASRTGVDLVTRGELCTACLVGDWGLSLLRAAKTLCDDCTWLESEVSRRAGAARSRAGRTAGDGVVQLAGLSDPDDASWAPVRAALQLRDARLTVLLDDAAASGMAVVELDSVRDHDRTVRAVSRQDALRSGLLDDSAEARVRLFAEWLRLLAPEDHAVRADVLADVPALAHALRAHQVGVMAASARADVDRVGRETARALATVTRAPLALGAVVSRLVRVRLTRFARAARA
;
A
#
# COMPACT_ATOMS: atom_id res chain seq x y z
N MET A 1 13.89 13.10 -3.56
CA MET A 1 13.10 11.99 -2.99
C MET A 1 11.71 12.51 -2.70
N SER A 2 10.67 11.68 -2.80
CA SER A 2 9.32 12.04 -2.36
C SER A 2 9.25 11.99 -0.84
N GLU A 3 8.60 12.98 -0.24
CA GLU A 3 8.47 13.09 1.22
C GLU A 3 7.15 12.44 1.67
N LYS A 4 7.17 11.66 2.75
CA LYS A 4 5.95 11.08 3.35
C LYS A 4 5.63 11.80 4.66
N PHE A 5 4.40 12.27 4.82
CA PHE A 5 3.87 12.87 6.04
C PHE A 5 2.94 11.88 6.75
N LEU A 6 3.12 11.73 8.06
CA LEU A 6 2.29 10.93 8.96
C LEU A 6 1.31 11.87 9.64
N ARG A 7 0.01 11.66 9.46
CA ARG A 7 -1.04 12.51 10.02
C ARG A 7 -1.65 11.89 11.28
N ALA A 8 -2.22 12.73 12.14
CA ALA A 8 -2.88 12.31 13.38
C ALA A 8 -4.09 11.38 13.13
N ASP A 9 -4.72 11.48 11.96
CA ASP A 9 -5.86 10.65 11.53
C ASP A 9 -5.46 9.28 10.95
N GLY A 10 -4.17 8.95 10.99
CA GLY A 10 -3.62 7.69 10.47
C GLY A 10 -3.42 7.63 8.96
N LEU A 11 -3.57 8.76 8.26
CA LEU A 11 -3.23 8.86 6.85
C LEU A 11 -1.75 9.16 6.64
N VAL A 12 -1.20 8.55 5.59
CA VAL A 12 0.11 8.86 5.03
C VAL A 12 -0.09 9.67 3.77
N GLU A 13 0.49 10.86 3.73
CA GLU A 13 0.51 11.70 2.54
C GLU A 13 1.91 11.70 1.94
N LEU A 14 2.05 11.16 0.74
CA LEU A 14 3.23 11.26 -0.08
C LEU A 14 3.18 12.56 -0.87
N ARG A 15 4.14 13.46 -0.66
CA ARG A 15 4.41 14.59 -1.54
C ARG A 15 5.46 14.18 -2.59
N PRO A 16 5.05 13.96 -3.85
CA PRO A 16 6.00 13.60 -4.90
C PRO A 16 6.96 14.75 -5.18
N ALA A 17 8.15 14.43 -5.68
CA ALA A 17 9.08 15.48 -6.11
C ALA A 17 8.47 16.29 -7.29
N PRO A 18 8.77 17.59 -7.42
CA PRO A 18 8.20 18.44 -8.48
C PRO A 18 8.37 17.86 -9.89
N ALA A 19 9.51 17.21 -10.17
CA ALA A 19 9.77 16.56 -11.46
C ALA A 19 8.81 15.39 -11.75
N ALA A 20 8.43 14.61 -10.73
CA ALA A 20 7.50 13.50 -10.88
C ALA A 20 6.07 14.01 -11.11
N VAL A 21 5.68 15.10 -10.44
CA VAL A 21 4.39 15.77 -10.70
C VAL A 21 4.35 16.29 -12.13
N ALA A 22 5.42 16.95 -12.59
CA ALA A 22 5.49 17.47 -13.96
C ALA A 22 5.39 16.35 -15.03
N GLU A 23 6.04 15.21 -14.80
CA GLU A 23 5.94 14.06 -15.71
C GLU A 23 4.55 13.42 -15.71
N ALA A 24 3.95 13.26 -14.53
CA ALA A 24 2.57 12.77 -14.38
C ALA A 24 1.58 13.67 -15.14
N SER A 25 1.70 15.00 -14.99
CA SER A 25 0.90 15.97 -15.75
C SER A 25 1.12 15.86 -17.27
N ARG A 26 2.36 15.65 -17.74
CA ARG A 26 2.66 15.47 -19.17
C ARG A 26 2.04 14.20 -19.75
N THR A 27 2.01 13.13 -18.96
CA THR A 27 1.56 11.80 -19.40
C THR A 27 0.06 11.57 -19.15
N GLY A 28 -0.63 12.52 -18.50
CA GLY A 28 -2.03 12.38 -18.10
C GLY A 28 -2.24 11.28 -17.06
N VAL A 29 -1.20 10.94 -16.30
CA VAL A 29 -1.24 9.91 -15.26
C VAL A 29 -1.49 10.58 -13.92
N ASP A 30 -2.51 10.14 -13.20
CA ASP A 30 -2.75 10.56 -11.83
C ASP A 30 -1.84 9.80 -10.86
N LEU A 31 -1.19 10.54 -9.97
CA LEU A 31 -0.40 9.95 -8.89
C LEU A 31 -1.30 9.65 -7.70
N VAL A 32 -1.35 8.39 -7.28
CA VAL A 32 -1.91 8.03 -5.98
C VAL A 32 -0.91 8.44 -4.91
N THR A 33 -1.23 9.50 -4.15
CA THR A 33 -0.33 10.14 -3.19
C THR A 33 -0.70 9.87 -1.73
N ARG A 34 -1.74 9.07 -1.46
CA ARG A 34 -2.28 8.92 -0.11
C ARG A 34 -2.46 7.44 0.23
N GLY A 35 -2.33 7.11 1.51
CA GLY A 35 -2.64 5.79 2.07
C GLY A 35 -2.95 5.84 3.56
N GLU A 36 -3.25 4.70 4.16
CA GLU A 36 -3.42 4.60 5.62
C GLU A 36 -2.31 3.76 6.26
N LEU A 37 -1.93 4.12 7.48
CA LEU A 37 -0.98 3.38 8.30
C LEU A 37 -1.59 2.12 8.90
N CYS A 38 -0.74 1.10 8.98
CA CYS A 38 -0.94 -0.09 9.77
C CYS A 38 -1.28 0.26 11.21
N THR A 39 -2.43 -0.24 11.67
CA THR A 39 -2.88 -0.04 13.05
C THR A 39 -1.96 -0.72 14.06
N ALA A 40 -1.28 -1.80 13.66
CA ALA A 40 -0.32 -2.50 14.51
C ALA A 40 1.05 -1.83 14.55
N CYS A 41 1.73 -1.69 13.40
CA CYS A 41 3.12 -1.27 13.37
C CYS A 41 3.36 0.22 13.08
N LEU A 42 2.33 1.00 12.72
CA LEU A 42 2.43 2.44 12.39
C LEU A 42 3.43 2.82 11.27
N VAL A 43 4.01 1.84 10.57
CA VAL A 43 5.06 2.07 9.57
C VAL A 43 4.64 1.58 8.19
N GLY A 44 4.03 0.41 8.11
CA GLY A 44 3.51 -0.12 6.85
C GLY A 44 2.28 0.66 6.41
N ASP A 45 2.22 1.04 5.13
CA ASP A 45 1.05 1.70 4.53
C ASP A 45 0.52 0.86 3.36
N TRP A 46 -0.74 1.05 2.99
CA TRP A 46 -1.37 0.31 1.89
C TRP A 46 -1.95 1.19 0.78
N GLY A 47 -1.55 2.46 0.67
CA GLY A 47 -2.20 3.39 -0.26
C GLY A 47 -3.72 3.53 -0.03
N LEU A 48 -4.39 4.40 -0.78
CA LEU A 48 -5.85 4.48 -0.78
C LEU A 48 -6.39 3.58 -1.89
N SER A 49 -7.15 2.55 -1.53
CA SER A 49 -8.04 1.87 -2.48
C SER A 49 -9.36 1.50 -1.82
N LEU A 50 -10.46 1.59 -2.57
CA LEU A 50 -11.83 1.38 -2.07
C LEU A 50 -12.05 -0.01 -1.43
N LEU A 51 -11.27 -1.01 -1.83
CA LEU A 51 -11.35 -2.38 -1.30
C LEU A 51 -10.65 -2.56 0.05
N ARG A 52 -10.09 -1.49 0.64
CA ARG A 52 -9.23 -1.57 1.85
C ARG A 52 -9.78 -0.89 3.09
N ALA A 53 -11.01 -0.38 3.09
CA ALA A 53 -11.59 0.28 4.28
C ALA A 53 -11.63 -0.62 5.54
N ALA A 54 -11.67 -1.95 5.37
CA ALA A 54 -11.60 -2.93 6.47
C ALA A 54 -10.17 -3.42 6.78
N LYS A 55 -9.15 -2.97 6.04
CA LYS A 55 -7.77 -3.43 6.22
C LYS A 55 -7.13 -2.66 7.38
N THR A 56 -6.74 -3.37 8.43
CA THR A 56 -6.12 -2.80 9.63
C THR A 56 -4.62 -3.13 9.75
N LEU A 57 -4.17 -4.19 9.08
CA LEU A 57 -2.78 -4.66 9.09
C LEU A 57 -2.13 -4.48 7.70
N CYS A 58 -0.86 -4.08 7.67
CA CYS A 58 -0.06 -4.13 6.45
C CYS A 58 0.30 -5.58 6.08
N ASP A 59 0.89 -5.78 4.90
CA ASP A 59 1.21 -7.13 4.42
C ASP A 59 2.21 -7.85 5.34
N ASP A 60 3.22 -7.12 5.84
CA ASP A 60 4.17 -7.64 6.84
C ASP A 60 3.48 -8.09 8.13
N CYS A 61 2.57 -7.26 8.68
CA CYS A 61 1.84 -7.61 9.91
C CYS A 61 0.82 -8.72 9.68
N THR A 62 0.23 -8.80 8.49
CA THR A 62 -0.68 -9.89 8.09
C THR A 62 0.09 -11.21 7.98
N TRP A 63 1.29 -11.16 7.39
CA TRP A 63 2.20 -12.30 7.35
C TRP A 63 2.61 -12.70 8.77
N LEU A 64 3.00 -11.74 9.61
CA LEU A 64 3.42 -11.99 10.99
C LEU A 64 2.31 -12.64 11.81
N GLU A 65 1.08 -12.15 11.72
CA GLU A 65 -0.08 -12.78 12.38
C GLU A 65 -0.28 -14.24 11.93
N SER A 66 -0.10 -14.49 10.63
CA SER A 66 -0.21 -15.84 10.07
C SER A 66 0.88 -16.75 10.61
N GLU A 67 2.12 -16.25 10.66
CA GLU A 67 3.28 -16.99 11.12
C GLU A 67 3.20 -17.29 12.63
N VAL A 68 2.79 -16.31 13.44
CA VAL A 68 2.58 -16.49 14.88
C VAL A 68 1.45 -17.50 15.13
N SER A 69 0.33 -17.38 14.43
CA SER A 69 -0.80 -18.31 14.59
C SER A 69 -0.42 -19.73 14.18
N ARG A 70 0.34 -19.89 13.09
CA ARG A 70 0.88 -21.17 12.64
C ARG A 70 1.79 -21.81 13.68
N ARG A 71 2.75 -21.05 14.24
CA ARG A 71 3.68 -21.54 15.28
C ARG A 71 2.97 -21.89 16.59
N ALA A 72 1.92 -21.14 16.95
CA ALA A 72 1.12 -21.38 18.14
C ALA A 72 0.06 -22.50 17.96
N GLY A 73 -0.08 -23.08 16.75
CA GLY A 73 -1.12 -24.08 16.49
C GLY A 73 -2.55 -23.53 16.60
N ALA A 74 -2.74 -22.23 16.37
CA ALA A 74 -4.01 -21.53 16.55
C ALA A 74 -4.59 -21.00 15.23
N ALA A 75 -5.91 -20.88 15.14
CA ALA A 75 -6.57 -20.14 14.07
C ALA A 75 -6.23 -18.65 14.17
N ARG A 76 -6.19 -17.91 13.05
CA ARG A 76 -5.87 -16.46 13.03
C ARG A 76 -6.77 -15.65 13.98
N SER A 77 -6.24 -14.53 14.49
CA SER A 77 -6.99 -13.64 15.36
C SER A 77 -8.10 -12.92 14.59
N ARG A 78 -9.16 -12.54 15.31
CA ARG A 78 -10.21 -11.66 14.80
C ARG A 78 -9.94 -10.18 15.10
N ALA A 79 -8.85 -9.85 15.79
CA ALA A 79 -8.46 -8.47 16.06
C ALA A 79 -8.40 -7.65 14.76
N GLY A 80 -9.01 -6.46 14.77
CA GLY A 80 -9.01 -5.57 13.62
C GLY A 80 -9.69 -6.13 12.36
N ARG A 81 -10.56 -7.13 12.46
CA ARG A 81 -11.26 -7.73 11.32
C ARG A 81 -12.77 -7.75 11.56
N THR A 82 -13.54 -7.58 10.48
CA THR A 82 -14.98 -7.73 10.59
C THR A 82 -15.36 -9.19 10.84
N ALA A 83 -16.51 -9.40 11.50
CA ALA A 83 -16.97 -10.73 11.89
C ALA A 83 -17.43 -11.62 10.71
N GLY A 84 -17.47 -11.09 9.48
CA GLY A 84 -17.95 -11.82 8.31
C GLY A 84 -16.95 -12.89 7.83
N ASP A 85 -17.44 -14.13 7.70
CA ASP A 85 -16.70 -15.31 7.21
C ASP A 85 -16.29 -15.18 5.72
N GLY A 86 -15.37 -14.27 5.42
CA GLY A 86 -14.81 -14.09 4.08
C GLY A 86 -15.65 -13.25 3.11
N VAL A 87 -16.75 -12.64 3.57
CA VAL A 87 -17.54 -11.69 2.78
C VAL A 87 -16.96 -10.27 2.94
N VAL A 88 -16.58 -9.65 1.83
CA VAL A 88 -16.14 -8.25 1.81
C VAL A 88 -17.33 -7.37 2.19
N GLN A 89 -17.29 -6.79 3.38
CA GLN A 89 -18.25 -5.75 3.80
C GLN A 89 -17.75 -4.38 3.32
N LEU A 90 -18.57 -3.72 2.50
CA LEU A 90 -18.25 -2.42 1.89
C LEU A 90 -18.95 -1.23 2.57
N ALA A 91 -19.83 -1.50 3.54
CA ALA A 91 -20.60 -0.50 4.28
C ALA A 91 -20.66 -0.87 5.78
N GLY A 92 -20.83 0.14 6.65
CA GLY A 92 -21.01 -0.03 8.09
C GLY A 92 -19.86 0.49 8.98
N LEU A 93 -18.71 0.87 8.41
CA LEU A 93 -17.57 1.38 9.20
C LEU A 93 -17.96 2.60 10.06
N SER A 94 -18.68 3.54 9.46
CA SER A 94 -19.15 4.78 10.10
C SER A 94 -20.43 4.60 10.93
N ASP A 95 -21.07 3.44 10.87
CA ASP A 95 -22.25 3.14 11.67
C ASP A 95 -21.78 2.63 13.06
N PRO A 96 -21.95 3.42 14.14
CA PRO A 96 -21.48 3.03 15.46
C PRO A 96 -22.19 1.78 16.00
N ASP A 97 -23.41 1.52 15.55
CA ASP A 97 -24.26 0.43 16.03
C ASP A 97 -24.00 -0.90 15.29
N ASP A 98 -23.28 -0.86 14.17
CA ASP A 98 -22.88 -2.08 13.47
C ASP A 98 -21.76 -2.82 14.23
N ALA A 99 -22.16 -3.81 15.01
CA ALA A 99 -21.26 -4.64 15.82
C ALA A 99 -20.22 -5.39 14.99
N SER A 100 -20.47 -5.64 13.70
CA SER A 100 -19.52 -6.37 12.84
C SER A 100 -18.24 -5.58 12.57
N TRP A 101 -18.30 -4.25 12.67
CA TRP A 101 -17.18 -3.33 12.48
C TRP A 101 -16.48 -2.91 13.77
N ALA A 102 -17.02 -3.28 14.94
CA ALA A 102 -16.44 -2.90 16.24
C ALA A 102 -14.94 -3.25 16.37
N PRO A 103 -14.45 -4.43 15.93
CA PRO A 103 -13.02 -4.75 16.01
C PRO A 103 -12.15 -3.85 15.12
N VAL A 104 -12.65 -3.48 13.93
CA VAL A 104 -11.95 -2.57 13.01
C VAL A 104 -11.90 -1.17 13.61
N ARG A 105 -13.03 -0.65 14.13
CA ARG A 105 -13.07 0.65 14.80
C ARG A 105 -12.11 0.71 15.99
N ALA A 106 -12.08 -0.33 16.82
CA ALA A 106 -11.15 -0.40 17.95
C ALA A 106 -9.68 -0.35 17.50
N ALA A 107 -9.32 -1.03 16.41
CA ALA A 107 -7.97 -0.98 15.84
C ALA A 107 -7.61 0.42 15.29
N LEU A 108 -8.55 1.09 14.63
CA LEU A 108 -8.37 2.46 14.14
C LEU A 108 -8.24 3.45 15.30
N GLN A 109 -9.06 3.34 16.34
CA GLN A 109 -8.97 4.18 17.53
C GLN A 109 -7.63 4.01 18.26
N LEU A 110 -7.15 2.77 18.41
CA LEU A 110 -5.83 2.50 19.00
C LEU A 110 -4.69 3.14 18.18
N ARG A 111 -4.77 3.06 16.84
CA ARG A 111 -3.82 3.70 15.94
C ARG A 111 -3.82 5.23 16.13
N ASP A 112 -4.99 5.85 16.09
CA ASP A 112 -5.14 7.30 16.18
C ASP A 112 -4.65 7.82 17.55
N ALA A 113 -4.90 7.08 18.63
CA ALA A 113 -4.37 7.38 19.96
C ALA A 113 -2.82 7.33 20.00
N ARG A 114 -2.20 6.29 19.42
CA ARG A 114 -0.74 6.16 19.35
C ARG A 114 -0.11 7.26 18.50
N LEU A 115 -0.75 7.65 17.39
CA LEU A 115 -0.26 8.73 16.53
C LEU A 115 -0.34 10.10 17.20
N THR A 116 -1.38 10.33 18.02
CA THR A 116 -1.49 11.55 18.81
C THR A 116 -0.28 11.70 19.74
N VAL A 117 0.05 10.64 20.50
CA VAL A 117 1.23 10.62 21.37
C VAL A 117 2.52 10.87 20.58
N LEU A 118 2.71 10.17 19.44
CA LEU A 118 3.88 10.35 18.59
C LEU A 118 4.04 11.79 18.09
N LEU A 119 2.94 12.45 17.71
CA LEU A 119 2.97 13.82 17.22
C LEU A 119 3.23 14.83 18.34
N ASP A 120 2.78 14.54 19.55
CA ASP A 120 3.10 15.33 20.74
C ASP A 120 4.58 15.19 21.11
N ASP A 121 5.12 13.98 21.09
CA ASP A 121 6.54 13.71 21.30
C ASP A 121 7.41 14.37 20.22
N ALA A 122 6.96 14.36 18.96
CA ALA A 122 7.62 15.04 17.86
C ALA A 122 7.68 16.56 18.07
N ALA A 123 6.55 17.18 18.46
CA ALA A 123 6.49 18.60 18.76
C ALA A 123 7.40 18.96 19.95
N ALA A 124 7.37 18.15 21.02
CA ALA A 124 8.21 18.34 22.20
C ALA A 124 9.70 18.20 21.88
N SER A 125 10.06 17.35 20.91
CA SER A 125 11.42 17.15 20.43
C SER A 125 11.89 18.22 19.44
N GLY A 126 11.08 19.25 19.19
CA GLY A 126 11.40 20.35 18.27
C GLY A 126 11.29 19.97 16.78
N MET A 127 10.63 18.86 16.46
CA MET A 127 10.36 18.47 15.08
C MET A 127 9.26 19.35 14.48
N ALA A 128 9.38 19.67 13.19
CA ALA A 128 8.37 20.44 12.48
C ALA A 128 7.07 19.62 12.34
N VAL A 129 6.05 20.02 13.09
CA VAL A 129 4.67 19.54 12.92
C VAL A 129 3.92 20.56 12.07
N VAL A 130 3.33 20.09 10.99
CA VAL A 130 2.58 20.91 10.02
C VAL A 130 1.09 20.59 10.09
N GLU A 131 0.26 21.53 9.68
CA GLU A 131 -1.19 21.31 9.50
C GLU A 131 -1.46 20.96 8.03
N LEU A 132 -2.19 19.86 7.79
CA LEU A 132 -2.59 19.36 6.46
C LEU A 132 -4.11 19.22 6.38
N ASP A 133 -4.71 19.43 5.21
CA ASP A 133 -6.15 19.27 5.03
C ASP A 133 -6.62 17.84 5.34
N SER A 134 -7.71 17.70 6.09
CA SER A 134 -8.35 16.43 6.38
C SER A 134 -8.89 15.80 5.10
N VAL A 135 -8.56 14.53 4.88
CA VAL A 135 -9.10 13.77 3.74
C VAL A 135 -10.53 13.31 4.04
N ARG A 136 -10.86 13.14 5.33
CA ARG A 136 -12.21 12.74 5.77
C ARG A 136 -13.16 13.94 5.85
N ASP A 137 -12.63 15.12 6.06
CA ASP A 137 -13.38 16.37 6.24
C ASP A 137 -12.56 17.54 5.66
N HIS A 138 -12.84 17.94 4.43
CA HIS A 138 -12.03 18.96 3.72
C HIS A 138 -12.03 20.34 4.37
N ASP A 139 -12.91 20.59 5.36
CA ASP A 139 -12.99 21.85 6.09
C ASP A 139 -12.16 21.84 7.39
N ARG A 140 -11.41 20.76 7.66
CA ARG A 140 -10.55 20.63 8.84
C ARG A 140 -9.10 20.43 8.46
N THR A 141 -8.17 20.92 9.27
CA THR A 141 -6.75 20.53 9.21
C THR A 141 -6.40 19.49 10.26
N VAL A 142 -5.35 18.72 10.02
CA VAL A 142 -4.78 17.76 10.95
C VAL A 142 -3.26 17.95 11.04
N ARG A 143 -2.74 17.76 12.25
CA ARG A 143 -1.30 17.72 12.52
C ARG A 143 -0.65 16.57 11.77
N ALA A 144 0.53 16.83 11.22
CA ALA A 144 1.34 15.85 10.53
C ALA A 144 2.83 16.11 10.71
N VAL A 145 3.62 15.03 10.59
CA VAL A 145 5.08 15.08 10.69
C VAL A 145 5.74 14.29 9.57
N SER A 146 6.93 14.71 9.14
CA SER A 146 7.69 13.96 8.14
C SER A 146 8.07 12.58 8.68
N ARG A 147 7.68 11.52 7.98
CA ARG A 147 8.02 10.14 8.30
C ARG A 147 9.52 9.93 8.37
N GLN A 148 10.26 10.59 7.48
CA GLN A 148 11.72 10.46 7.43
C GLN A 148 12.37 11.10 8.66
N ASP A 149 11.82 12.21 9.16
CA ASP A 149 12.31 12.85 10.39
C ASP A 149 11.95 12.03 11.63
N ALA A 150 10.72 11.48 11.67
CA ALA A 150 10.29 10.56 12.73
C ALA A 150 11.20 9.32 12.81
N LEU A 151 11.58 8.73 11.68
CA LEU A 151 12.54 7.62 11.66
C LEU A 151 13.95 8.05 12.08
N ARG A 152 14.44 9.18 11.56
CA ARG A 152 15.80 9.67 11.87
C ARG A 152 15.99 10.05 13.34
N SER A 153 14.94 10.56 13.97
CA SER A 153 14.94 10.93 15.39
C SER A 153 14.72 9.74 16.33
N GLY A 154 14.34 8.58 15.81
CA GLY A 154 13.99 7.40 16.62
C GLY A 154 12.57 7.42 17.20
N LEU A 155 11.74 8.41 16.86
CA LEU A 155 10.31 8.43 17.22
C LEU A 155 9.51 7.34 16.51
N LEU A 156 9.97 6.90 15.34
CA LEU A 156 9.55 5.67 14.70
C LEU A 156 10.72 4.71 14.57
N ASP A 157 10.44 3.43 14.78
CA ASP A 157 11.37 2.34 14.54
C ASP A 157 10.73 1.38 13.51
N ASP A 158 11.34 1.29 12.33
CA ASP A 158 10.88 0.42 11.25
C ASP A 158 11.56 -0.96 11.23
N SER A 159 12.40 -1.26 12.22
CA SER A 159 13.05 -2.57 12.40
C SER A 159 12.04 -3.70 12.54
N ALA A 160 12.46 -4.91 12.16
CA ALA A 160 11.62 -6.09 12.28
C ALA A 160 11.28 -6.39 13.75
N GLU A 161 12.22 -6.16 14.67
CA GLU A 161 12.03 -6.31 16.11
C GLU A 161 10.97 -5.36 16.65
N ALA A 162 11.03 -4.07 16.29
CA ALA A 162 10.02 -3.10 16.70
C ALA A 162 8.63 -3.47 16.16
N ARG A 163 8.55 -3.88 14.89
CA ARG A 163 7.29 -4.35 14.29
C ARG A 163 6.70 -5.55 15.03
N VAL A 164 7.53 -6.52 15.43
CA VAL A 164 7.06 -7.67 16.21
C VAL A 164 6.53 -7.25 17.58
N ARG A 165 7.27 -6.38 18.30
CA ARG A 165 6.82 -5.87 19.61
C ARG A 165 5.52 -5.08 19.52
N LEU A 166 5.43 -4.17 18.56
CA LEU A 166 4.23 -3.36 18.32
C LEU A 166 3.03 -4.22 17.91
N PHE A 167 3.26 -5.26 17.11
CA PHE A 167 2.23 -6.24 16.76
C PHE A 167 1.76 -7.05 17.99
N ALA A 168 2.68 -7.55 18.81
CA ALA A 168 2.34 -8.27 20.03
C ALA A 168 1.52 -7.39 20.98
N GLU A 169 1.94 -6.14 21.18
CA GLU A 169 1.20 -5.18 22.01
C GLU A 169 -0.17 -4.84 21.43
N TRP A 170 -0.26 -4.61 20.12
CA TRP A 170 -1.53 -4.38 19.43
C TRP A 170 -2.50 -5.54 19.64
N LEU A 171 -2.02 -6.79 19.50
CA LEU A 171 -2.86 -7.97 19.73
C LEU A 171 -3.28 -8.09 21.20
N ARG A 172 -2.35 -7.82 22.14
CA ARG A 172 -2.63 -7.82 23.58
C ARG A 172 -3.75 -6.83 23.96
N LEU A 173 -3.76 -5.66 23.34
CA LEU A 173 -4.74 -4.61 23.63
C LEU A 173 -6.11 -4.87 23.00
N LEU A 174 -6.15 -5.46 21.80
CA LEU A 174 -7.40 -5.65 21.04
C LEU A 174 -8.04 -7.04 21.20
N ALA A 175 -7.25 -8.06 21.50
CA ALA A 175 -7.70 -9.44 21.69
C ALA A 175 -6.79 -10.16 22.71
N PRO A 176 -6.92 -9.83 24.01
CA PRO A 176 -6.03 -10.35 25.06
C PRO A 176 -6.06 -11.88 25.17
N GLU A 177 -7.20 -12.52 24.88
CA GLU A 177 -7.35 -13.97 24.86
C GLU A 177 -6.55 -14.60 23.70
N ASP A 178 -6.61 -14.01 22.52
CA ASP A 178 -5.82 -14.43 21.35
C ASP A 178 -4.32 -14.24 21.59
N HIS A 179 -3.95 -13.14 22.26
CA HIS A 179 -2.58 -12.89 22.68
C HIS A 179 -2.10 -13.95 23.67
N ALA A 180 -2.91 -14.31 24.68
CA ALA A 180 -2.55 -15.31 25.68
C ALA A 180 -2.21 -16.67 25.05
N VAL A 181 -2.99 -17.11 24.05
CA VAL A 181 -2.72 -18.35 23.28
C VAL A 181 -1.39 -18.30 22.53
N ARG A 182 -0.88 -17.11 22.21
CA ARG A 182 0.33 -16.87 21.40
C ARG A 182 1.51 -16.35 22.21
N ALA A 183 1.37 -16.20 23.53
CA ALA A 183 2.30 -15.45 24.35
C ALA A 183 3.73 -15.98 24.24
N ASP A 184 3.91 -17.30 24.30
CA ASP A 184 5.23 -17.94 24.20
C ASP A 184 5.91 -17.69 22.84
N VAL A 185 5.13 -17.72 21.76
CA VAL A 185 5.65 -17.43 20.40
C VAL A 185 5.99 -15.96 20.26
N LEU A 186 5.13 -15.07 20.76
CA LEU A 186 5.34 -13.62 20.70
C LEU A 186 6.49 -13.14 21.60
N ALA A 187 6.84 -13.90 22.64
CA ALA A 187 7.98 -13.63 23.49
C ALA A 187 9.33 -13.82 22.76
N ASP A 188 9.40 -14.70 21.75
CA ASP A 188 10.60 -14.91 20.93
C ASP A 188 10.71 -13.87 19.80
N VAL A 189 10.86 -12.61 20.20
CA VAL A 189 11.01 -11.47 19.29
C VAL A 189 12.18 -11.66 18.31
N PRO A 190 13.40 -12.09 18.72
CA PRO A 190 14.51 -12.25 17.79
C PRO A 190 14.22 -13.27 16.67
N ALA A 191 13.62 -14.42 16.98
CA ALA A 191 13.31 -15.43 15.96
C ALA A 191 12.22 -14.96 15.00
N LEU A 192 11.18 -14.28 15.50
CA LEU A 192 10.15 -13.69 14.66
C LEU A 192 10.69 -12.56 13.78
N ALA A 193 11.55 -11.70 14.31
CA ALA A 193 12.18 -10.62 13.55
C ALA A 193 13.11 -11.16 12.44
N HIS A 194 13.87 -12.23 12.73
CA HIS A 194 14.67 -12.91 11.72
C HIS A 194 13.79 -13.49 10.58
N ALA A 195 12.69 -14.16 10.94
CA ALA A 195 11.76 -14.71 9.96
C ALA A 195 11.08 -13.61 9.13
N LEU A 196 10.70 -12.49 9.75
CA LEU A 196 10.11 -11.34 9.05
C LEU A 196 11.10 -10.73 8.05
N ARG A 197 12.37 -10.56 8.42
CA ARG A 197 13.41 -10.10 7.48
C ARG A 197 13.55 -11.05 6.28
N ALA A 198 13.59 -12.36 6.53
CA ALA A 198 13.67 -13.35 5.47
C ALA A 198 12.47 -13.28 4.52
N HIS A 199 11.27 -13.09 5.07
CA HIS A 199 10.05 -12.87 4.28
C HIS A 199 10.14 -11.60 3.42
N GLN A 200 10.54 -10.48 4.01
CA GLN A 200 10.69 -9.20 3.29
C GLN A 200 11.69 -9.30 2.14
N VAL A 201 12.84 -9.94 2.37
CA VAL A 201 13.83 -10.20 1.31
C VAL A 201 13.23 -11.06 0.18
N GLY A 202 12.46 -12.09 0.54
CA GLY A 202 11.76 -12.95 -0.42
C GLY A 202 10.74 -12.18 -1.27
N VAL A 203 9.94 -11.33 -0.64
CA VAL A 203 8.95 -10.47 -1.33
C VAL A 203 9.66 -9.50 -2.29
N MET A 204 10.73 -8.82 -1.83
CA MET A 204 11.50 -7.91 -2.67
C MET A 204 12.10 -8.63 -3.90
N ALA A 205 12.68 -9.82 -3.70
CA ALA A 205 13.24 -10.61 -4.80
C ALA A 205 12.16 -11.07 -5.79
N ALA A 206 10.98 -11.46 -5.31
CA ALA A 206 9.86 -11.84 -6.16
C ALA A 206 9.32 -10.66 -6.98
N SER A 207 9.17 -9.48 -6.35
CA SER A 207 8.78 -8.24 -7.04
C SER A 207 9.78 -7.83 -8.11
N ALA A 208 11.08 -7.87 -7.80
CA ALA A 208 12.13 -7.55 -8.76
C ALA A 208 12.10 -8.47 -10.00
N ARG A 209 11.86 -9.78 -9.81
CA ARG A 209 11.69 -10.73 -10.91
C ARG A 209 10.45 -10.42 -11.75
N ALA A 210 9.32 -10.15 -11.09
CA ALA A 210 8.08 -9.80 -11.78
C ALA A 210 8.21 -8.52 -12.62
N ASP A 211 8.96 -7.53 -12.12
CA ASP A 211 9.25 -6.29 -12.84
C ASP A 211 10.13 -6.56 -14.08
N VAL A 212 11.18 -7.37 -13.94
CA VAL A 212 12.01 -7.79 -15.09
C VAL A 212 11.17 -8.52 -16.14
N ASP A 213 10.34 -9.46 -15.73
CA ASP A 213 9.46 -10.20 -16.63
C ASP A 213 8.44 -9.30 -17.33
N ARG A 214 7.91 -8.29 -16.61
CA ARG A 214 7.00 -7.29 -17.19
C ARG A 214 7.73 -6.46 -18.25
N VAL A 215 8.89 -5.90 -17.92
CA VAL A 215 9.71 -5.10 -18.86
C VAL A 215 10.11 -5.94 -20.08
N GLY A 216 10.46 -7.22 -19.88
CA GLY A 216 10.73 -8.15 -20.98
C GLY A 216 9.53 -8.34 -21.90
N ARG A 217 8.33 -8.56 -21.35
CA ARG A 217 7.09 -8.67 -22.14
C ARG A 217 6.74 -7.38 -22.87
N GLU A 218 6.89 -6.23 -22.22
CA GLU A 218 6.64 -4.92 -22.82
C GLU A 218 7.62 -4.63 -23.96
N THR A 219 8.90 -4.94 -23.76
CA THR A 219 9.93 -4.81 -24.80
C THR A 219 9.65 -5.74 -25.99
N ALA A 220 9.29 -7.00 -25.74
CA ALA A 220 8.91 -7.94 -26.79
C ALA A 220 7.67 -7.47 -27.57
N ARG A 221 6.66 -6.90 -26.89
CA ARG A 221 5.48 -6.30 -27.53
C ARG A 221 5.82 -5.05 -28.34
N ALA A 222 6.72 -4.20 -27.84
CA ALA A 222 7.20 -3.02 -28.56
C ALA A 222 7.96 -3.43 -29.84
N LEU A 223 8.87 -4.41 -29.75
CA LEU A 223 9.60 -4.96 -30.90
C LEU A 223 8.66 -5.64 -31.90
N ALA A 224 7.66 -6.39 -31.45
CA ALA A 224 6.64 -6.98 -32.32
C ALA A 224 5.79 -5.92 -33.04
N THR A 225 5.53 -4.78 -32.39
CA THR A 225 4.82 -3.65 -33.00
C THR A 225 5.69 -2.95 -34.05
N VAL A 226 6.98 -2.73 -33.76
CA VAL A 226 7.94 -2.12 -34.69
C VAL A 226 8.20 -3.02 -35.90
N THR A 227 8.27 -4.33 -35.73
CA THR A 227 8.46 -5.28 -36.86
C THR A 227 7.20 -5.51 -37.69
N ARG A 228 6.00 -5.29 -37.13
CA ARG A 228 4.73 -5.33 -37.88
C ARG A 228 4.37 -4.02 -38.58
N ALA A 229 4.86 -2.88 -38.11
CA ALA A 229 4.66 -1.58 -38.75
C ALA A 229 5.11 -1.52 -40.24
N PRO A 230 6.27 -2.07 -40.66
CA PRO A 230 6.67 -2.07 -42.07
C PRO A 230 5.82 -3.00 -42.96
N LEU A 231 5.23 -4.07 -42.40
CA LEU A 231 4.35 -4.97 -43.14
C LEU A 231 2.96 -4.35 -43.42
N ALA A 232 2.46 -3.53 -42.50
CA ALA A 232 1.21 -2.78 -42.69
C ALA A 232 1.34 -1.68 -43.76
N LEU A 233 2.46 -0.94 -43.77
CA LEU A 233 2.75 0.06 -44.81
C LEU A 233 2.98 -0.57 -46.17
N GLY A 234 3.72 -1.70 -46.24
CA GLY A 234 3.92 -2.45 -47.48
C GLY A 234 2.61 -2.98 -48.09
N ALA A 235 1.66 -3.44 -47.26
CA ALA A 235 0.34 -3.90 -47.70
C ALA A 235 -0.58 -2.76 -48.19
N VAL A 236 -0.50 -1.57 -47.57
CA VAL A 236 -1.26 -0.39 -47.99
C VAL A 236 -0.71 0.20 -49.29
N VAL A 237 0.62 0.29 -49.44
CA VAL A 237 1.27 0.76 -50.67
C VAL A 237 1.00 -0.19 -51.84
N SER A 238 1.08 -1.50 -51.63
CA SER A 238 0.77 -2.48 -52.69
C SER A 238 -0.71 -2.51 -53.08
N ARG A 239 -1.65 -2.27 -52.15
CA ARG A 239 -3.07 -2.05 -52.48
C ARG A 239 -3.30 -0.77 -53.29
N LEU A 240 -2.64 0.35 -52.93
CA LEU A 240 -2.76 1.61 -53.66
C LEU A 240 -2.20 1.52 -55.09
N VAL A 241 -1.07 0.83 -55.28
CA VAL A 241 -0.47 0.60 -56.61
C VAL A 241 -1.39 -0.29 -57.47
N ARG A 242 -1.98 -1.35 -56.90
CA ARG A 242 -2.87 -2.27 -57.63
C ARG A 242 -4.22 -1.61 -58.01
N VAL A 243 -4.73 -0.68 -57.20
CA VAL A 243 -5.93 0.13 -57.51
C VAL A 243 -5.66 1.16 -58.62
N ARG A 244 -4.47 1.76 -58.68
CA ARG A 244 -4.10 2.66 -59.79
C ARG A 244 -3.98 1.92 -61.12
N LEU A 245 -3.31 0.76 -61.15
CA LEU A 245 -3.11 -0.02 -62.39
C LEU A 245 -4.43 -0.53 -63.00
N THR A 246 -5.41 -0.92 -62.17
CA THR A 246 -6.73 -1.37 -62.65
C THR A 246 -7.60 -0.23 -63.19
N ARG A 247 -7.45 1.00 -62.68
CA ARG A 247 -8.11 2.18 -63.26
C ARG A 247 -7.53 2.58 -64.62
N PHE A 248 -6.21 2.51 -64.79
CA PHE A 248 -5.58 2.76 -66.10
C PHE A 248 -5.93 1.70 -67.16
N ALA A 249 -6.00 0.42 -66.78
CA ALA A 249 -6.39 -0.65 -67.70
C ALA A 249 -7.86 -0.58 -68.16
N ARG A 250 -8.76 0.02 -67.36
CA ARG A 250 -10.16 0.29 -67.77
C ARG A 250 -10.30 1.52 -68.65
N ALA A 251 -9.50 2.56 -68.43
CA ALA A 251 -9.51 3.77 -69.27
C ALA A 251 -8.91 3.54 -70.67
N ALA A 252 -8.07 2.52 -70.85
CA ALA A 252 -7.50 2.14 -72.15
C ALA A 252 -8.39 1.18 -72.98
N ARG A 253 -9.60 0.85 -72.50
CA ARG A 253 -10.57 -0.05 -73.17
C ARG A 253 -11.95 0.59 -73.41
N ALA A 254 -12.08 1.90 -73.19
CA ALA A 254 -13.23 2.71 -73.56
C ALA A 254 -12.80 3.65 -74.68
#